data_AF-A0A4D8PTD3-F1
#
_entry.id   AF-A0A4D8PTD3-F1
#
_cell.length_a   1.000
_cell.length_b   1.000
_cell.length_c   1.000
_cell.angle_alpha   90.00
_cell.angle_beta   90.00
_cell.angle_gamma   90.00
#
_symmetry.space_group_name_H-M   'P 1'
#
loop_
_entity.id
_entity.type
_entity.pdbx_description
1 polymer ?
#
loop_
_entity_poly.entity_id
_entity_poly.type
_entity_poly.pdbx_seq_one_letter_code
_entity_poly.pdbx_strand_id
1 'polypeptide(L)'
;MRSLRAEKDRRREKAKERRREIFGRILAALEALQAAGVPGRLVLPLKDDQPIHLLVDATAMPTQALAARLVRRSMGDAFHTIHFAGDLAPDALESIMGASLPLEALRRHRPN
;
A
#
# COMPACT_ATOMS: atom_id res chain seq x y z
N MET A 1 -2.10 -28.24 -27.47
CA MET A 1 -2.89 -27.63 -26.36
C MET A 1 -2.26 -27.72 -24.95
N ARG A 2 -1.15 -28.44 -24.70
CA ARG A 2 -0.51 -28.51 -23.37
C ARG A 2 0.42 -27.33 -23.03
N SER A 3 0.96 -26.61 -24.02
CA SER A 3 1.90 -25.49 -23.85
C SER A 3 1.25 -24.22 -23.27
N LEU A 4 0.00 -23.92 -23.65
CA LEU A 4 -0.72 -22.71 -23.21
C LEU A 4 -1.09 -22.71 -21.72
N ARG A 5 -1.33 -23.88 -21.11
CA ARG A 5 -1.64 -23.99 -19.67
C ARG A 5 -0.40 -23.73 -18.81
N ALA A 6 0.72 -24.38 -19.14
CA ALA A 6 1.98 -24.21 -18.40
C ALA A 6 2.49 -22.76 -18.41
N GLU A 7 2.30 -22.03 -19.51
CA GLU A 7 2.67 -20.62 -19.57
C GLU A 7 1.73 -19.71 -18.79
N LYS A 8 0.42 -20.00 -18.81
CA LYS A 8 -0.58 -19.29 -18.00
C LYS A 8 -0.34 -19.49 -16.51
N ASP A 9 0.07 -20.69 -16.10
CA ASP A 9 0.40 -21.02 -14.71
C ASP A 9 1.71 -20.33 -14.26
N ARG A 10 2.74 -20.29 -15.11
CA ARG A 10 3.98 -19.52 -14.82
C ARG A 10 3.72 -18.03 -14.65
N ARG A 11 2.85 -17.44 -15.48
CA ARG A 11 2.47 -16.02 -15.35
C ARG A 11 1.71 -15.75 -14.05
N ARG A 12 0.84 -16.67 -13.63
CA ARG A 12 0.10 -16.59 -12.36
C ARG A 12 1.01 -16.70 -11.15
N GLU A 13 1.96 -17.63 -11.16
CA GLU A 13 2.92 -17.77 -10.06
C GLU A 13 3.83 -16.55 -9.92
N LYS A 14 4.35 -16.01 -11.03
CA LYS A 14 5.10 -14.75 -11.02
C LYS A 14 4.27 -13.56 -10.50
N ALA A 15 3.00 -13.48 -10.88
CA ALA A 15 2.10 -12.43 -10.39
C ALA A 15 1.85 -12.55 -8.89
N LYS A 16 1.67 -13.76 -8.37
CA LYS A 16 1.52 -14.01 -6.92
C LYS A 16 2.77 -13.62 -6.14
N GLU A 17 3.94 -14.00 -6.65
CA GLU A 17 5.23 -13.69 -6.03
C GLU A 17 5.46 -12.17 -5.98
N ARG A 18 5.22 -11.47 -7.10
CA ARG A 18 5.31 -10.01 -7.16
C ARG A 18 4.31 -9.35 -6.22
N ARG A 19 3.08 -9.86 -6.14
CA ARG A 19 2.06 -9.36 -5.21
C ARG A 19 2.47 -9.56 -3.75
N ARG A 20 3.08 -10.70 -3.40
CA ARG A 20 3.60 -10.98 -2.05
C ARG A 20 4.75 -10.04 -1.69
N GLU A 21 5.66 -9.78 -2.63
CA GLU A 21 6.76 -8.82 -2.47
C GLU A 21 6.21 -7.41 -2.22
N ILE A 22 5.30 -6.94 -3.07
CA ILE A 22 4.64 -5.64 -2.94
C ILE A 22 3.92 -5.52 -1.60
N PHE A 23 3.18 -6.55 -1.19
CA PHE A 23 2.48 -6.55 0.10
C PHE A 23 3.44 -6.45 1.28
N GLY A 24 4.59 -7.12 1.21
CA GLY A 24 5.66 -6.99 2.21
C GLY A 24 6.19 -5.56 2.31
N ARG A 25 6.38 -4.87 1.18
CA ARG A 25 6.82 -3.47 1.13
C ARG A 25 5.78 -2.51 1.70
N ILE A 26 4.50 -2.73 1.39
CA ILE A 26 3.37 -1.97 1.95
C ILE A 26 3.35 -2.11 3.47
N LEU A 27 3.45 -3.34 3.98
CA LEU A 27 3.52 -3.58 5.42
C LEU A 27 4.70 -2.84 6.04
N ALA A 28 5.91 -2.97 5.48
CA ALA A 28 7.09 -2.27 5.99
C ALA A 28 6.94 -0.74 5.96
N ALA A 29 6.26 -0.18 4.96
CA ALA A 29 5.97 1.24 4.88
C ALA A 29 5.04 1.68 6.02
N LEU A 30 3.93 0.97 6.22
CA LEU A 30 2.96 1.26 7.27
C LEU A 30 3.53 1.05 8.68
N GLU A 31 4.39 0.05 8.86
CA GLU A 31 5.09 -0.19 10.13
C GLU A 31 6.08 0.93 10.46
N ALA A 32 6.81 1.42 9.45
CA ALA A 32 7.71 2.56 9.62
C ALA A 32 6.95 3.84 9.99
N LEU A 33 5.79 4.07 9.36
CA LEU A 33 4.91 5.18 9.71
C LEU A 33 4.37 5.06 11.14
N GLN A 34 3.88 3.88 11.54
CA GLN A 34 3.40 3.61 12.89
C GLN A 34 4.50 3.84 13.94
N ALA A 35 5.72 3.40 13.66
CA ALA A 35 6.88 3.62 14.54
C ALA A 35 7.25 5.11 14.69
N ALA A 36 6.97 5.92 13.66
CA ALA A 36 7.14 7.37 13.69
C ALA A 36 5.92 8.11 14.29
N GLY A 37 4.91 7.39 14.78
CA GLY A 37 3.69 7.97 15.35
C GLY A 37 2.72 8.53 14.31
N VAL A 38 2.88 8.16 13.03
CA VAL A 38 2.03 8.62 11.92
C VAL A 38 1.10 7.47 11.51
N PRO A 39 -0.22 7.56 11.75
CA PRO A 39 -1.15 6.54 11.29
C PRO A 39 -1.18 6.46 9.76
N GLY A 40 -1.18 5.25 9.22
CA GLY A 40 -1.23 4.99 7.78
C GLY A 40 -2.18 3.84 7.45
N ARG A 41 -2.77 3.90 6.26
CA ARG A 41 -3.76 2.94 5.75
C ARG A 41 -3.50 2.63 4.29
N LEU A 42 -3.80 1.41 3.86
CA LEU A 42 -3.79 1.03 2.45
C LEU A 42 -5.17 1.27 1.84
N VAL A 43 -5.25 2.02 0.75
CA VAL A 43 -6.50 2.17 -0.01
C VAL A 43 -6.61 1.00 -0.99
N LEU A 44 -7.71 0.26 -0.93
CA LEU A 44 -7.98 -0.86 -1.83
C LEU A 44 -8.75 -0.39 -3.08
N PRO A 45 -8.69 -1.12 -4.21
CA PRO A 45 -8.03 -2.41 -4.43
C PRO A 45 -6.60 -2.32 -4.98
N LEU A 46 -5.76 -3.30 -4.61
CA LEU A 46 -4.49 -3.58 -5.28
C LEU A 46 -4.75 -4.37 -6.56
N LYS A 47 -4.73 -3.71 -7.71
CA LYS A 47 -4.68 -4.38 -9.03
C LYS A 47 -3.23 -4.44 -9.49
N ASP A 48 -2.84 -5.52 -10.18
CA ASP A 48 -1.45 -5.80 -10.52
C ASP A 48 -0.79 -4.71 -11.41
N ASP A 49 -1.59 -3.86 -12.06
CA ASP A 49 -1.15 -2.76 -12.95
C ASP A 49 -1.52 -1.35 -12.45
N GLN A 50 -1.96 -1.19 -11.20
CA GLN A 50 -2.34 0.13 -10.65
C GLN A 50 -1.36 0.61 -9.58
N PRO A 51 -1.15 1.94 -9.45
CA PRO A 51 -0.40 2.49 -8.35
C PRO A 51 -1.00 2.06 -7.01
N ILE A 52 -0.11 1.80 -6.06
CA ILE A 52 -0.49 1.50 -4.69
C ILE A 52 -0.85 2.81 -4.00
N HIS A 53 -2.07 2.91 -3.49
CA HIS A 53 -2.53 4.12 -2.82
C HIS A 53 -2.45 3.95 -1.30
N LEU A 54 -1.75 4.86 -0.64
CA LEU A 54 -1.64 4.92 0.82
C LEU A 54 -2.33 6.19 1.31
N LEU A 55 -3.20 6.05 2.32
CA LEU A 55 -3.74 7.19 3.06
C LEU A 55 -2.91 7.35 4.33
N VAL A 56 -2.36 8.55 4.55
CA VAL A 56 -1.50 8.87 5.68
C VAL A 56 -2.13 10.00 6.47
N ASP A 57 -2.31 9.78 7.77
CA ASP A 57 -2.84 10.77 8.69
C ASP A 57 -1.72 11.73 9.13
N ALA A 58 -1.34 12.61 8.21
CA ALA A 58 -0.37 13.67 8.43
C ALA A 58 -0.95 15.00 7.93
N THR A 59 -1.16 15.94 8.86
CA THR A 59 -1.79 17.24 8.60
C THR A 59 -0.79 18.39 8.52
N ALA A 60 0.44 18.18 8.99
CA ALA A 60 1.51 19.18 8.99
C ALA A 60 2.62 18.82 8.00
N MET A 61 3.13 19.82 7.28
CA MET A 61 4.20 19.67 6.27
C MET A 61 5.42 18.87 6.76
N PRO A 62 5.98 19.09 7.98
CA PRO A 62 7.13 18.31 8.45
C PRO A 62 6.81 16.81 8.57
N THR A 63 5.61 16.48 9.07
CA THR A 63 5.14 15.11 9.24
C THR A 63 4.84 14.46 7.89
N GLN A 64 4.27 15.20 6.95
CA GLN A 64 4.05 14.74 5.57
C GLN A 64 5.39 14.41 4.88
N ALA A 65 6.40 15.28 5.01
CA ALA A 65 7.73 15.04 4.44
C ALA A 65 8.42 13.82 5.05
N LEU A 66 8.33 13.65 6.39
CA LEU A 66 8.82 12.46 7.07
C LEU A 66 8.11 11.20 6.56
N ALA A 67 6.78 11.22 6.49
CA ALA A 67 5.99 10.10 6.02
C ALA A 67 6.33 9.72 4.57
N ALA A 68 6.45 10.69 3.67
CA ALA A 68 6.85 10.47 2.28
C ALA A 68 8.23 9.80 2.20
N ARG A 69 9.20 10.23 3.03
CA ARG A 69 10.53 9.61 3.09
C ARG A 69 10.47 8.16 3.56
N LEU A 70 9.69 7.87 4.61
CA LEU A 70 9.55 6.52 5.16
C LEU A 70 8.89 5.57 4.16
N VAL A 71 7.79 6.01 3.54
CA VAL A 71 7.10 5.25 2.50
C VAL A 71 8.04 4.98 1.32
N ARG A 72 8.72 6.00 0.80
CA ARG A 72 9.63 5.83 -0.35
C ARG A 72 10.74 4.84 -0.05
N ARG A 73 11.30 4.86 1.16
CA ARG A 73 12.34 3.91 1.59
C ARG A 73 11.84 2.47 1.59
N SER A 74 10.62 2.23 2.07
CA SER A 74 10.06 0.87 2.15
C SER A 74 9.51 0.38 0.80
N MET A 75 8.94 1.27 0.00
CA MET A 75 8.35 0.93 -1.30
C MET A 75 9.39 0.70 -2.39
N GLY A 76 10.55 1.34 -2.32
CA GLY A 76 11.61 1.21 -3.32
C GLY A 76 11.15 1.66 -4.70
N ASP A 77 11.24 0.77 -5.69
CA ASP A 77 10.81 0.98 -7.08
C ASP A 77 9.30 0.70 -7.33
N ALA A 78 8.56 0.27 -6.30
CA ALA A 78 7.13 -0.01 -6.47
C ALA A 78 6.35 1.29 -6.75
N PHE A 79 5.48 1.28 -7.77
CA PHE A 79 4.68 2.44 -8.14
C PHE A 79 3.60 2.72 -7.07
N HIS A 80 3.67 3.88 -6.43
CA HIS A 80 2.81 4.24 -5.30
C HIS A 80 2.44 5.72 -5.29
N THR A 81 1.36 6.03 -4.60
CA THR A 81 0.84 7.38 -4.36
C THR A 81 0.45 7.51 -2.90
N ILE A 82 0.78 8.66 -2.30
CA ILE A 82 0.46 8.97 -0.92
C ILE A 82 -0.60 10.06 -0.92
N HIS A 83 -1.70 9.83 -0.22
CA HIS A 83 -2.73 10.80 0.08
C HIS A 83 -2.56 11.24 1.52
N PHE A 84 -2.39 12.54 1.76
CA PHE A 84 -2.34 13.07 3.12
C PHE A 84 -3.73 13.52 3.54
N ALA A 85 -4.16 13.11 4.73
CA ALA A 85 -5.48 13.47 5.25
C ALA A 85 -5.68 14.99 5.35
N GLY A 86 -4.62 15.75 5.65
CA GLY A 86 -4.67 17.21 5.72
C GLY A 86 -4.94 17.92 4.38
N ASP A 87 -4.72 17.23 3.25
CA ASP A 87 -4.89 17.81 1.91
C ASP A 87 -6.25 17.46 1.29
N LEU A 88 -7.05 16.64 1.97
CA LEU A 88 -8.32 16.12 1.47
C LEU A 88 -9.51 16.90 2.06
N ALA A 89 -10.53 17.11 1.23
CA ALA A 89 -11.83 17.56 1.73
C ALA A 89 -12.42 16.50 2.69
N PRO A 90 -13.15 16.89 3.74
CA PRO A 90 -13.68 15.96 4.74
C PRO A 90 -14.47 14.79 4.14
N ASP A 91 -15.37 15.07 3.19
CA ASP A 91 -16.19 14.04 2.52
C ASP A 91 -15.34 13.04 1.72
N ALA A 92 -14.28 13.52 1.07
CA ALA A 92 -13.35 12.68 0.32
C ALA A 92 -12.52 11.81 1.27
N LEU A 93 -12.10 12.36 2.41
CA LEU A 93 -11.38 11.63 3.45
C LEU A 93 -12.24 10.48 4.01
N GLU A 94 -13.49 10.75 4.38
CA GLU A 94 -14.41 9.72 4.90
C GLU A 94 -14.63 8.60 3.87
N SER A 95 -14.85 8.95 2.61
CA SER A 95 -15.02 7.98 1.53
C SER A 95 -13.77 7.09 1.35
N ILE A 96 -12.56 7.69 1.34
CA ILE A 96 -11.31 6.93 1.19
C ILE A 96 -11.05 6.07 2.44
N MET A 97 -11.34 6.60 3.63
CA MET A 97 -11.20 5.87 4.89
C MET A 97 -12.07 4.61 4.89
N GLY A 98 -13.32 4.69 4.42
CA GLY A 98 -14.23 3.54 4.28
C GLY A 98 -13.73 2.47 3.32
N ALA A 99 -12.95 2.84 2.31
CA ALA A 99 -12.34 1.93 1.33
C ALA A 99 -10.89 1.53 1.69
N SER A 100 -10.41 1.85 2.89
CA SER A 100 -9.02 1.64 3.30
C SER A 100 -8.87 0.65 4.45
N LEU A 101 -7.80 -0.16 4.38
CA LEU A 101 -7.42 -1.10 5.41
C LEU A 101 -6.32 -0.54 6.32
N PRO A 102 -6.47 -0.62 7.65
CA PRO A 102 -5.41 -0.28 8.58
C PRO A 102 -4.33 -1.37 8.62
N LEU A 103 -3.15 -1.01 9.12
CA LEU A 103 -2.01 -1.92 9.27
C LEU A 103 -2.38 -3.21 10.02
N GLU A 104 -3.18 -3.11 11.08
CA GLU A 104 -3.59 -4.24 11.90
C GLU A 104 -4.41 -5.27 11.09
N ALA A 105 -5.27 -4.80 10.19
CA ALA A 105 -6.03 -5.67 9.30
C ALA A 105 -5.11 -6.35 8.28
N LEU A 106 -4.14 -5.61 7.74
CA LEU A 106 -3.17 -6.14 6.76
C LEU A 106 -2.24 -7.19 7.38
N ARG A 107 -1.83 -7.01 8.64
CA ARG A 107 -1.03 -8.00 9.38
C ARG A 107 -1.77 -9.33 9.53
N ARG A 108 -3.08 -9.30 9.77
CA ARG A 108 -3.94 -10.51 9.83
C ARG A 108 -4.12 -11.17 8.46
N HIS A 109 -4.00 -10.39 7.39
CA HIS A 109 -4.20 -10.84 6.02
C HIS A 109 -2.97 -11.42 5.33
N ARG A 110 -1.86 -11.62 6.06
CA ARG A 110 -0.61 -12.18 5.51
C ARG A 110 -0.95 -13.42 4.65
N PRO A 111 -0.82 -13.34 3.31
CA PRO A 111 -1.11 -14.50 2.48
C PRO A 111 -0.04 -15.56 2.79
N ASN A 112 -0.48 -16.74 3.25
CA ASN A 112 0.38 -17.92 3.39
C ASN A 112 1.03 -18.26 2.04
#